data_AF-F6K449-F1
#
_entry.id   AF-F6K449-F1
#
_cell.length_a   1.000
_cell.length_b   1.000
_cell.length_c   1.000
_cell.angle_alpha   90.00
_cell.angle_beta   90.00
_cell.angle_gamma   90.00
#
_symmetry.space_group_name_H-M   'P 1'
#
loop_
_entity.id
_entity.type
_entity.pdbx_description
1 polymer ?
#
loop_
_entity_poly.entity_id
_entity_poly.type
_entity_poly.pdbx_seq_one_letter_code
_entity_poly.pdbx_strand_id
1 'polypeptide(L)' 'VQTKRRALREIDLKFIDTTSKFGHGRFQTVEEKKAFMGPLKKDRIAKEEGA' A
#
# COMPACT_ATOMS: atom_id res chain seq x y z
N VAL A 1 -6.85 12.36 -36.11
CA VAL A 1 -7.77 11.65 -35.19
C VAL A 1 -7.25 10.24 -34.97
N GLN A 2 -7.18 9.77 -33.72
CA GLN A 2 -6.63 8.45 -33.42
C GLN A 2 -7.71 7.36 -33.60
N THR A 3 -7.46 6.39 -34.47
CA THR A 3 -8.44 5.35 -34.87
C THR A 3 -8.17 3.98 -34.25
N LYS A 4 -7.00 3.80 -33.63
CA LYS A 4 -6.58 2.52 -33.07
C LYS A 4 -7.44 2.14 -31.86
N ARG A 5 -8.00 0.92 -31.86
CA ARG A 5 -8.84 0.37 -30.77
C ARG A 5 -8.23 0.52 -29.37
N ARG A 6 -6.90 0.39 -29.22
CA ARG A 6 -6.22 0.57 -27.92
C ARG A 6 -6.47 1.94 -27.29
N ALA A 7 -6.60 2.99 -28.11
CA ALA A 7 -6.80 4.36 -27.67
C ALA A 7 -8.28 4.72 -27.45
N LEU A 8 -9.20 3.93 -28.00
CA LEU A 8 -10.65 4.15 -27.90
C LEU A 8 -11.32 3.25 -26.85
N ARG A 9 -10.58 2.35 -26.21
CA ARG A 9 -11.12 1.53 -25.13
C ARG A 9 -11.32 2.36 -23.88
N GLU A 10 -12.50 2.20 -23.29
CA GLU A 10 -12.77 2.61 -21.92
C GLU A 10 -11.95 1.74 -20.96
N ILE A 11 -11.33 2.37 -19.96
CA ILE A 11 -10.47 1.70 -18.98
C ILE A 11 -11.20 1.68 -17.64
N ASP A 12 -11.68 0.50 -17.25
CA ASP A 12 -12.23 0.25 -15.92
C ASP A 12 -11.15 -0.37 -15.02
N LEU A 13 -10.71 0.37 -14.01
CA LEU A 13 -9.65 -0.04 -13.09
C LEU A 13 -10.25 -0.71 -11.86
N LYS A 14 -9.89 -1.98 -11.65
CA LYS A 14 -10.40 -2.77 -10.51
C LYS A 14 -9.51 -2.71 -9.27
N PHE A 15 -8.19 -2.67 -9.47
CA PHE A 15 -7.21 -2.70 -8.39
C PHE A 15 -5.91 -2.05 -8.81
N ILE A 16 -5.28 -1.33 -7.88
CA ILE A 16 -3.95 -0.75 -8.03
C ILE A 16 -3.10 -1.31 -6.90
N ASP A 17 -1.99 -1.95 -7.26
CA ASP A 17 -1.03 -2.47 -6.29
C ASP A 17 -0.21 -1.33 -5.69
N THR A 18 -0.41 -1.09 -4.40
CA THR A 18 0.28 -0.06 -3.59
C THR A 18 1.37 -0.66 -2.71
N THR A 19 1.76 -1.92 -2.94
CA THR A 19 2.88 -2.53 -2.22
C THR A 19 4.19 -1.77 -2.45
N SER A 20 5.03 -1.78 -1.42
CA SER A 20 6.41 -1.27 -1.51
C SER A 20 7.15 -1.92 -2.68
N LYS A 21 7.78 -1.08 -3.52
CA LYS A 21 8.70 -1.52 -4.58
C LYS A 21 10.15 -1.63 -4.11
N PHE A 22 10.43 -1.18 -2.90
CA PHE A 22 11.70 -1.44 -2.26
C PHE A 22 11.66 -2.83 -1.61
N GLY A 23 12.43 -3.76 -2.16
CA GLY A 23 12.41 -5.17 -1.77
C GLY A 23 11.13 -5.90 -2.18
N HIS A 24 10.69 -6.86 -1.35
CA HIS A 24 9.50 -7.66 -1.60
C HIS A 24 8.32 -7.13 -0.77
N GLY A 25 7.48 -6.30 -1.39
CA GLY A 25 6.27 -5.74 -0.76
C GLY A 25 5.22 -6.81 -0.46
N ARG A 26 4.60 -6.72 0.74
CA ARG A 26 3.60 -7.70 1.22
C ARG A 26 2.26 -7.10 1.65
N PHE A 27 2.23 -5.81 1.96
CA PHE A 27 1.06 -5.11 2.49
C PHE A 27 0.71 -3.96 1.54
N GLN A 28 -0.59 -3.75 1.30
CA GLN A 28 -1.07 -2.65 0.47
C GLN A 28 -1.10 -1.35 1.26
N THR A 29 -1.41 -1.43 2.55
CA THR A 29 -1.49 -0.26 3.45
C THR A 29 -0.59 -0.42 4.68
N VAL A 30 -0.32 0.70 5.35
CA VAL A 30 0.46 0.72 6.59
C VAL A 30 -0.37 0.12 7.73
N GLU A 31 -1.68 0.32 7.70
CA GLU A 31 -2.66 -0.20 8.66
C GLU A 31 -2.70 -1.73 8.62
N GLU A 32 -2.74 -2.34 7.43
CA GLU A 32 -2.63 -3.80 7.26
C GLU A 32 -1.35 -4.34 7.88
N LYS A 33 -0.22 -3.68 7.63
CA LYS A 33 1.08 -4.07 8.19
C LYS A 33 1.08 -3.97 9.71
N LYS A 34 0.53 -2.88 10.28
CA LYS A 34 0.44 -2.68 11.74
C LYS A 34 -0.48 -3.72 12.39
N ALA A 35 -1.64 -3.98 11.79
CA ALA A 35 -2.58 -4.98 12.27
C ALA A 35 -1.97 -6.39 12.23
N PHE A 36 -1.24 -6.72 11.17
CA PHE A 36 -0.58 -8.02 11.02
C PHE A 36 0.58 -8.21 12.02
N MET A 37 1.44 -7.19 12.19
CA MET A 37 2.62 -7.31 13.06
C MET A 37 2.29 -7.15 14.56
N GLY A 38 1.17 -6.49 14.88
CA GLY A 38 0.81 -6.15 16.25
C GLY A 38 1.75 -5.10 16.88
N PRO A 39 1.65 -4.88 18.21
CA PRO A 39 2.46 -3.88 18.90
C PRO A 39 3.94 -4.30 18.93
N LEU A 40 4.81 -3.46 18.34
CA LEU A 40 6.25 -3.70 18.34
C LEU A 40 6.93 -2.99 19.53
N LYS A 41 8.15 -3.41 19.84
CA LYS A 41 8.95 -2.81 20.93
C LYS A 41 9.10 -1.29 20.78
N LYS A 42 9.37 -0.81 19.57
CA LYS A 42 9.51 0.62 19.26
C LYS A 42 8.22 1.42 19.50
N ASP A 43 7.06 0.80 19.29
CA ASP A 43 5.77 1.47 19.48
C ASP A 43 5.49 1.65 20.98
N ARG A 44 5.97 0.73 21.81
CA ARG A 44 5.91 0.85 23.28
C ARG A 44 6.80 1.97 23.79
N ILE A 45 8.06 2.00 23.34
CA ILE A 45 9.02 3.05 23.72
C ILE A 45 8.49 4.43 23.31
N ALA A 46 8.00 4.60 22.09
CA ALA A 46 7.44 5.88 21.63
C ALA A 46 6.21 6.32 22.44
N LYS A 47 5.42 5.37 22.95
CA LYS A 47 4.28 5.67 23.82
C LYS A 47 4.71 6.04 25.25
N GLU A 48 5.83 5.49 25.73
CA GLU A 48 6.42 5.81 27.03
C GLU A 48 7.14 7.16 27.03
N GLU A 49 7.83 7.53 25.94
CA GLU A 49 8.53 8.80 25.79
C GLU A 49 7.60 9.98 25.46
N GLY A 50 6.43 9.70 24.88
CA GLY A 50 5.40 10.70 24.54
C GLY A 50 4.34 10.91 25.62
N ALA A 51 4.45 10.22 26.76
CA ALA A 51 3.61 10.37 27.95
C ALA A 51 4.34 11.22 29.00
#